data_AF-A0A1Q5R4L4-F1
#
_entry.id   AF-A0A1Q5R4L4-F1
#
_cell.length_a   1.000
_cell.length_b   1.000
_cell.length_c   1.000
_cell.angle_alpha   90.00
_cell.angle_beta   90.00
_cell.angle_gamma   90.00
#
_symmetry.space_group_name_H-M   'P 1'
#
loop_
_entity.id
_entity.type
_entity.pdbx_description
1 polymer ?
#
loop_
_entity_poly.entity_id
_entity_poly.type
_entity_poly.pdbx_seq_one_letter_code
_entity_poly.pdbx_strand_id
1 'polypeptide(L)'
;MLAGTAFATDRPAKDTQAEDSPPVPVCDALTLYGSAVNSGLCKRLSTSELWVCELTQNNPDIHMTFNKEFGLHLTVRLPKRSCEGKSELTGNWNERDGHTLKLAKGQLPKACEVNLQNYAARLNATTRLNGAGGYSACMTAFQTARSRDRISGQEESFYIDLCKQNNCP
;
A
#
# COMPACT_ATOMS: atom_id res chain seq x y z
N MET A 1 36.39 -24.97 54.75
CA MET A 1 35.05 -24.98 54.14
C MET A 1 35.20 -24.34 52.77
N LEU A 2 35.19 -25.18 51.73
CA LEU A 2 35.44 -24.80 50.34
C LEU A 2 34.11 -24.54 49.62
N ALA A 3 34.06 -23.38 48.96
CA ALA A 3 33.44 -23.03 47.68
C ALA A 3 32.12 -23.69 47.22
N GLY A 4 31.22 -22.84 46.71
CA GLY A 4 30.26 -23.27 45.68
C GLY A 4 28.93 -22.52 45.62
N THR A 5 28.91 -21.18 45.54
CA THR A 5 27.71 -20.46 45.09
C THR A 5 27.65 -20.48 43.57
N ALA A 6 26.67 -21.21 43.03
CA ALA A 6 26.42 -21.34 41.59
C ALA A 6 26.03 -19.97 40.99
N PHE A 7 26.78 -19.56 39.96
CA PHE A 7 26.40 -18.49 39.05
C PHE A 7 25.12 -18.90 38.32
N ALA A 8 24.02 -18.18 38.59
CA ALA A 8 22.89 -18.16 37.68
C ALA A 8 23.36 -17.47 36.39
N THR A 9 23.46 -18.24 35.31
CA THR A 9 23.68 -17.69 33.97
C THR A 9 22.42 -16.93 33.56
N ASP A 10 22.49 -15.60 33.59
CA ASP A 10 21.60 -14.74 32.83
C ASP A 10 21.65 -15.20 31.38
N ARG A 11 20.61 -15.90 30.95
CA ARG A 11 20.36 -16.11 29.53
C ARG A 11 20.05 -14.73 28.97
N PRO A 12 20.79 -14.23 27.96
CA PRO A 12 20.36 -13.02 27.28
C PRO A 12 18.95 -13.27 26.76
N ALA A 13 18.04 -12.38 27.14
CA ALA A 13 16.69 -12.35 26.62
C ALA A 13 16.77 -12.48 25.11
N LYS A 14 16.18 -13.55 24.58
CA LYS A 14 15.96 -13.79 23.16
C LYS A 14 15.49 -12.47 22.57
N ASP A 15 16.35 -11.83 21.77
CA ASP A 15 15.98 -10.71 20.93
C ASP A 15 14.67 -11.10 20.28
N THR A 16 13.61 -10.43 20.73
CA THR A 16 12.31 -10.53 20.09
C THR A 16 12.53 -9.80 18.79
N GLN A 17 12.98 -10.55 17.77
CA GLN A 17 12.97 -10.10 16.40
C GLN A 17 11.59 -9.50 16.19
N ALA A 18 11.58 -8.19 16.06
CA ALA A 18 10.43 -7.45 15.62
C ALA A 18 9.95 -8.13 14.33
N GLU A 19 8.83 -8.85 14.38
CA GLU A 19 8.22 -9.33 13.14
C GLU A 19 7.86 -8.10 12.32
N ASP A 20 8.67 -7.84 11.30
CA ASP A 20 8.41 -6.85 10.28
C ASP A 20 7.19 -7.38 9.51
N SER A 21 6.08 -6.64 9.55
CA SER A 21 4.89 -7.08 8.82
C SER A 21 5.24 -7.16 7.33
N PRO A 22 4.80 -8.21 6.60
CA PRO A 22 5.21 -8.40 5.22
C PRO A 22 4.76 -7.20 4.36
N PRO A 23 5.52 -6.87 3.29
CA PRO A 23 5.10 -5.85 2.34
C PRO A 23 3.76 -6.23 1.71
N VAL A 24 2.99 -5.23 1.30
CA VAL A 24 1.69 -5.47 0.66
C VAL A 24 1.90 -6.31 -0.61
N PRO A 25 1.22 -7.46 -0.76
CA PRO A 25 1.35 -8.28 -1.96
C PRO A 25 1.00 -7.50 -3.23
N VAL A 26 1.71 -7.78 -4.33
CA VAL A 26 1.54 -7.06 -5.61
C VAL A 26 0.08 -7.03 -6.07
N CYS A 27 -0.60 -8.17 -6.01
CA CYS A 27 -2.00 -8.27 -6.44
C CYS A 27 -2.97 -7.53 -5.51
N ASP A 28 -2.67 -7.45 -4.22
CA ASP A 28 -3.44 -6.65 -3.27
C ASP A 28 -3.23 -5.16 -3.56
N ALA A 29 -1.99 -4.73 -3.81
CA ALA A 29 -1.68 -3.35 -4.18
C ALA A 29 -2.36 -2.93 -5.49
N LEU A 30 -2.32 -3.78 -6.53
CA LEU A 30 -3.00 -3.53 -7.80
C LEU A 30 -4.53 -3.48 -7.63
N THR A 31 -5.11 -4.40 -6.87
CA THR A 31 -6.55 -4.40 -6.60
C THR A 31 -6.97 -3.17 -5.79
N LEU A 32 -6.16 -2.75 -4.82
CA LEU A 32 -6.34 -1.52 -4.06
C LEU A 32 -6.30 -0.30 -4.99
N TYR A 33 -5.37 -0.23 -5.95
CA TYR A 33 -5.29 0.88 -6.92
C TYR A 33 -6.57 0.99 -7.73
N GLY A 34 -7.01 -0.11 -8.36
CA GLY A 34 -8.26 -0.13 -9.12
C GLY A 34 -9.46 0.26 -8.25
N SER A 35 -9.51 -0.22 -7.01
CA SER A 35 -10.59 0.10 -6.06
C SER A 35 -10.56 1.57 -5.61
N ALA A 36 -9.37 2.13 -5.38
CA ALA A 36 -9.18 3.53 -5.01
C ALA A 36 -9.54 4.48 -6.16
N VAL A 37 -9.23 4.11 -7.40
CA VAL A 37 -9.67 4.83 -8.60
C VAL A 37 -11.19 4.76 -8.73
N ASN A 38 -11.76 3.56 -8.58
CA ASN A 38 -13.20 3.35 -8.66
C ASN A 38 -13.99 4.16 -7.60
N SER A 39 -13.46 4.27 -6.37
CA SER A 39 -14.06 5.07 -5.30
C SER A 39 -13.82 6.58 -5.45
N GLY A 40 -12.95 6.99 -6.38
CA GLY A 40 -12.51 8.36 -6.55
C GLY A 40 -11.54 8.85 -5.46
N LEU A 41 -11.00 7.95 -4.63
CA LEU A 41 -9.91 8.25 -3.71
C LEU A 41 -8.62 8.53 -4.49
N CYS A 42 -8.35 7.74 -5.52
CA CYS A 42 -7.33 8.03 -6.51
C CYS A 42 -7.86 9.06 -7.51
N LYS A 43 -7.19 10.21 -7.60
CA LYS A 43 -7.53 11.33 -8.48
C LYS A 43 -6.92 11.18 -9.87
N ARG A 44 -5.73 10.58 -9.94
CA ARG A 44 -5.03 10.31 -11.18
C ARG A 44 -4.19 9.06 -11.03
N LEU A 45 -4.17 8.28 -12.11
CA LEU A 45 -3.39 7.06 -12.22
C LEU A 45 -2.28 7.29 -13.25
N SER A 46 -1.10 6.73 -13.04
CA SER A 46 0.03 6.83 -13.99
C SER A 46 0.44 5.46 -14.50
N THR A 47 0.67 5.36 -15.80
CA THR A 47 1.18 4.15 -16.48
C THR A 47 2.71 4.17 -16.68
N SER A 48 3.44 4.98 -15.90
CA SER A 48 4.92 5.03 -15.93
C SER A 48 5.56 3.83 -15.22
N GLU A 49 6.90 3.73 -15.23
CA GLU A 49 7.64 2.66 -14.52
C GLU A 49 7.42 2.68 -13.00
N LEU A 50 7.12 3.84 -12.44
CA LEU A 50 6.54 3.99 -11.12
C LEU A 50 5.03 4.08 -11.28
N TRP A 51 4.29 3.09 -10.80
CA TRP A 51 2.83 3.12 -10.84
C TRP A 51 2.38 4.02 -9.71
N VAL A 52 1.78 5.16 -10.09
CA VAL A 52 1.41 6.22 -9.16
C VAL A 52 -0.10 6.36 -9.12
N CYS A 53 -0.64 6.47 -7.91
CA CYS A 53 -2.01 6.85 -7.66
C CYS A 53 -2.04 8.13 -6.81
N GLU A 54 -2.39 9.26 -7.40
CA GLU A 54 -2.49 10.55 -6.72
C GLU A 54 -3.71 10.60 -5.81
N LEU A 55 -3.54 10.76 -4.50
CA LEU A 55 -4.62 10.86 -3.52
C LEU A 55 -5.11 12.31 -3.34
N THR A 56 -4.21 13.27 -3.51
CA THR A 56 -4.49 14.71 -3.46
C THR A 56 -3.75 15.43 -4.58
N GLN A 57 -4.33 16.50 -5.10
CA GLN A 57 -3.70 17.34 -6.12
C GLN A 57 -3.20 18.64 -5.49
N ASN A 58 -1.98 19.05 -5.86
CA ASN A 58 -1.32 20.34 -5.58
C ASN A 58 -0.55 20.47 -4.25
N ASN A 59 -1.22 20.55 -3.09
CA ASN A 59 -0.53 20.87 -1.82
C ASN A 59 -1.39 20.51 -0.58
N PRO A 60 -1.07 19.45 0.17
CA PRO A 60 0.00 18.49 -0.10
C PRO A 60 -0.25 17.68 -1.38
N ASP A 61 0.80 17.40 -2.13
CA ASP A 61 0.82 16.34 -3.14
C ASP A 61 1.06 15.03 -2.40
N ILE A 62 0.06 14.16 -2.42
CA ILE A 62 0.11 12.88 -1.73
C ILE A 62 -0.26 11.83 -2.73
N HIS A 63 0.61 10.84 -2.87
CA HIS A 63 0.39 9.77 -3.80
C HIS A 63 0.84 8.45 -3.21
N MET A 64 0.17 7.40 -3.64
CA MET A 64 0.70 6.06 -3.51
C MET A 64 1.65 5.78 -4.66
N THR A 65 2.76 5.11 -4.37
CA THR A 65 3.67 4.58 -5.38
C THR A 65 3.90 3.11 -5.13
N PHE A 66 3.84 2.30 -6.17
CA PHE A 66 4.12 0.88 -6.12
C PHE A 66 4.70 0.44 -7.47
N ASN A 67 5.64 -0.51 -7.47
CA ASN A 67 6.06 -1.20 -8.69
C ASN A 67 6.57 -2.61 -8.35
N LYS A 68 7.09 -3.31 -9.35
CA LYS A 68 7.65 -4.67 -9.15
C LYS A 68 8.88 -4.73 -8.22
N GLU A 69 9.55 -3.60 -7.97
CA GLU A 69 10.82 -3.51 -7.23
C GLU A 69 10.64 -2.94 -5.82
N PHE A 70 9.63 -2.10 -5.61
CA PHE A 70 9.36 -1.40 -4.36
C PHE A 70 7.94 -1.71 -3.88
N GLY A 71 7.84 -2.00 -2.58
CA GLY A 71 6.57 -2.15 -1.88
C GLY A 71 5.68 -0.92 -2.00
N LEU A 72 4.43 -1.03 -1.54
CA LEU A 72 3.49 0.08 -1.59
C LEU A 72 3.92 1.21 -0.64
N HIS A 73 4.12 2.42 -1.14
CA HIS A 73 4.50 3.59 -0.35
C HIS A 73 3.42 4.66 -0.38
N LEU A 74 3.28 5.40 0.71
CA LEU A 74 2.68 6.73 0.73
C LEU A 74 3.78 7.77 0.69
N THR A 75 3.74 8.66 -0.29
CA THR A 75 4.68 9.78 -0.43
C THR A 75 3.93 11.09 -0.28
N VAL A 76 4.52 12.02 0.44
CA VAL A 76 4.04 13.39 0.62
C VAL A 76 5.09 14.33 0.06
N ARG A 77 4.66 15.26 -0.78
CA ARG A 77 5.47 16.39 -1.24
C ARG A 77 4.72 17.68 -0.93
N LEU A 78 5.44 18.62 -0.33
CA LEU A 78 5.03 20.01 -0.16
C LEU A 78 5.99 20.89 -0.97
N PRO A 79 5.75 21.11 -2.27
CA PRO A 79 6.67 21.86 -3.13
C PRO A 79 6.97 23.27 -2.59
N LYS A 80 5.96 23.92 -2.00
CA LYS A 80 6.09 25.27 -1.41
C LYS A 80 7.00 25.33 -0.18
N ARG A 81 7.30 24.20 0.46
CA ARG A 81 8.12 24.11 1.67
C ARG A 81 9.39 23.26 1.46
N SER A 82 9.68 22.87 0.22
CA SER A 82 10.78 21.95 -0.13
C SER A 82 10.84 20.72 0.78
N CYS A 83 9.67 20.19 1.17
CA CYS A 83 9.58 19.04 2.04
C CYS A 83 9.04 17.84 1.28
N GLU A 84 9.74 16.72 1.40
CA GLU A 84 9.30 15.42 0.90
C GLU A 84 9.54 14.37 1.98
N GLY A 85 8.63 13.42 2.07
CA GLY A 85 8.81 12.23 2.90
C GLY A 85 7.95 11.10 2.39
N LYS A 86 8.37 9.87 2.70
CA LYS A 86 7.65 8.66 2.33
C LYS A 86 7.57 7.70 3.50
N SER A 87 6.58 6.83 3.47
CA SER A 87 6.48 5.70 4.37
C SER A 87 5.92 4.50 3.64
N GLU A 88 6.55 3.35 3.87
CA GLU A 88 6.09 2.08 3.34
C GLU A 88 4.84 1.59 4.08
N LEU A 89 3.93 0.96 3.33
CA LEU A 89 2.77 0.25 3.83
C LEU A 89 3.04 -1.26 3.85
N THR A 90 2.59 -1.91 4.91
CA THR A 90 2.68 -3.36 5.12
C THR A 90 1.32 -3.93 5.52
N GLY A 91 1.24 -5.25 5.51
CA GLY A 91 0.05 -6.01 5.85
C GLY A 91 -0.71 -6.51 4.62
N ASN A 92 -1.88 -7.11 4.86
CA ASN A 92 -2.69 -7.72 3.83
C ASN A 92 -3.97 -6.91 3.63
N TRP A 93 -4.24 -6.52 2.40
CA TRP A 93 -5.51 -5.90 2.03
C TRP A 93 -6.44 -6.98 1.46
N ASN A 94 -6.67 -8.03 2.26
CA ASN A 94 -7.52 -9.18 1.92
C ASN A 94 -8.91 -9.04 2.57
N GLU A 95 -9.90 -9.58 1.86
CA GLU A 95 -11.35 -9.60 2.12
C GLU A 95 -11.85 -10.33 3.39
N ARG A 96 -11.05 -11.16 4.07
CA ARG A 96 -11.62 -12.02 5.14
C ARG A 96 -11.64 -11.45 6.56
N ASP A 97 -10.69 -10.60 6.96
CA ASP A 97 -10.48 -10.32 8.40
C ASP A 97 -10.25 -8.84 8.75
N GLY A 98 -10.87 -7.92 8.01
CA GLY A 98 -10.76 -6.48 8.25
C GLY A 98 -9.44 -5.91 7.76
N HIS A 99 -9.54 -4.88 6.91
CA HIS A 99 -8.40 -4.27 6.23
C HIS A 99 -7.34 -3.75 7.21
N THR A 100 -6.09 -4.23 7.11
CA THR A 100 -5.00 -3.90 8.07
C THR A 100 -3.76 -3.32 7.41
N LEU A 101 -3.91 -2.52 6.33
CA LEU A 101 -2.78 -1.73 5.85
C LEU A 101 -2.31 -0.82 6.98
N LYS A 102 -1.03 -0.93 7.31
CA LYS A 102 -0.37 -0.15 8.35
C LYS A 102 0.92 0.42 7.77
N LEU A 103 1.42 1.48 8.39
CA LEU A 103 2.78 1.90 8.13
C LEU A 103 3.74 0.82 8.63
N ALA A 104 4.78 0.52 7.86
CA ALA A 104 5.79 -0.45 8.25
C ALA A 104 6.44 -0.05 9.59
N LYS A 105 6.96 -1.03 10.33
CA LYS A 105 7.53 -0.75 11.64
C LYS A 105 8.74 0.20 11.50
N GLY A 106 8.81 1.21 12.35
CA GLY A 106 9.87 2.21 12.30
C GLY A 106 9.66 3.32 11.26
N GLN A 107 8.62 3.26 10.45
CA GLN A 107 8.25 4.36 9.54
C GLN A 107 7.59 5.51 10.29
N LEU A 108 7.77 6.73 9.79
CA LEU A 108 7.24 7.93 10.42
C LEU A 108 5.71 8.02 10.20
N PRO A 109 4.89 8.19 11.26
CA PRO A 109 3.45 8.36 11.11
C PRO A 109 3.07 9.69 10.46
N LYS A 110 4.02 10.64 10.41
CA LYS A 110 3.86 11.95 9.80
C LYS A 110 5.05 12.24 8.88
N ALA A 111 4.77 12.73 7.68
CA ALA A 111 5.76 13.27 6.76
C ALA A 111 5.34 14.69 6.38
N CYS A 112 6.24 15.67 6.46
CA CYS A 112 5.93 17.06 6.12
C CYS A 112 4.68 17.61 6.85
N GLU A 113 4.55 17.33 8.15
CA GLU A 113 3.37 17.64 8.99
C GLU A 113 2.06 16.94 8.59
N VAL A 114 2.05 16.16 7.51
CA VAL A 114 0.91 15.37 7.05
C VAL A 114 0.89 14.03 7.77
N ASN A 115 -0.24 13.70 8.40
CA ASN A 115 -0.45 12.39 9.03
C ASN A 115 -0.73 11.31 7.98
N LEU A 116 0.23 10.42 7.76
CA LEU A 116 0.14 9.31 6.82
C LEU A 116 -0.77 8.18 7.30
N GLN A 117 -0.98 8.04 8.60
CA GLN A 117 -1.93 7.05 9.15
C GLN A 117 -3.36 7.35 8.71
N ASN A 118 -3.73 8.62 8.55
CA ASN A 118 -5.05 9.00 8.03
C ASN A 118 -5.25 8.51 6.59
N TYR A 119 -4.20 8.49 5.77
CA TYR A 119 -4.27 7.98 4.40
C TYR A 119 -4.33 6.46 4.37
N ALA A 120 -3.54 5.77 5.21
CA ALA A 120 -3.66 4.33 5.38
C ALA A 120 -5.09 3.93 5.82
N ALA A 121 -5.71 4.66 6.74
CA ALA A 121 -7.09 4.44 7.16
C ALA A 121 -8.10 4.64 6.01
N ARG A 122 -7.91 5.66 5.16
CA ARG A 122 -8.77 5.90 3.98
C ARG A 122 -8.63 4.78 2.93
N LEU A 123 -7.43 4.23 2.77
CA LEU A 123 -7.19 3.08 1.90
C LEU A 123 -7.87 1.82 2.47
N ASN A 124 -7.76 1.58 3.77
CA ASN A 124 -8.48 0.49 4.44
C ASN A 124 -10.00 0.65 4.36
N ALA A 125 -10.53 1.87 4.26
CA ALA A 125 -11.95 2.13 4.08
C ALA A 125 -12.42 1.98 2.62
N THR A 126 -11.50 1.76 1.67
CA THR A 126 -11.87 1.54 0.27
C THR A 126 -12.48 0.15 0.12
N THR A 127 -13.65 0.08 -0.51
CA THR A 127 -14.31 -1.20 -0.79
C THR A 127 -13.52 -1.98 -1.83
N ARG A 128 -13.08 -3.20 -1.48
CA ARG A 128 -12.54 -4.15 -2.46
C ARG A 128 -13.66 -4.61 -3.38
N LEU A 129 -13.39 -4.58 -4.68
CA LEU A 129 -14.28 -5.17 -5.67
C LEU A 129 -13.99 -6.66 -5.79
N ASN A 130 -15.04 -7.48 -5.72
CA ASN A 130 -14.95 -8.91 -5.96
C ASN A 130 -14.71 -9.18 -7.46
N GLY A 131 -14.11 -10.32 -7.79
CA GLY A 131 -14.02 -10.79 -9.18
C GLY A 131 -15.42 -10.97 -9.80
N ALA A 132 -15.59 -10.56 -11.06
CA ALA A 132 -16.85 -10.69 -11.80
C ALA A 132 -16.59 -11.07 -13.26
N GLY A 133 -17.54 -11.75 -13.90
CA GLY A 133 -17.47 -12.03 -15.35
C GLY A 133 -16.27 -12.87 -15.79
N GLY A 134 -15.73 -13.74 -14.92
CA GLY A 134 -14.53 -14.54 -15.20
C GLY A 134 -13.20 -13.80 -14.98
N TYR A 135 -13.24 -12.57 -14.48
CA TYR A 135 -12.07 -11.78 -14.14
C TYR A 135 -11.75 -11.87 -12.64
N SER A 136 -10.46 -11.78 -12.34
CA SER A 136 -9.95 -11.57 -10.98
C SER A 136 -10.46 -10.27 -10.38
N ALA A 137 -10.37 -10.16 -9.05
CA ALA A 137 -10.69 -8.92 -8.34
C ALA A 137 -9.85 -7.73 -8.87
N CYS A 138 -8.57 -7.99 -9.16
CA CYS A 138 -7.64 -7.03 -9.73
C CYS A 138 -8.16 -6.47 -11.07
N MET A 139 -8.47 -7.36 -12.02
CA MET A 139 -8.95 -6.96 -13.35
C MET A 139 -10.33 -6.27 -13.28
N THR A 140 -11.23 -6.80 -12.46
CA THR A 140 -12.59 -6.25 -12.27
C THR A 140 -12.54 -4.81 -11.75
N ALA A 141 -11.56 -4.49 -10.89
CA ALA A 141 -11.43 -3.16 -10.33
C ALA A 141 -11.13 -2.08 -11.39
N PHE A 142 -10.24 -2.38 -12.34
CA PHE A 142 -9.91 -1.46 -13.44
C PHE A 142 -11.00 -1.38 -14.50
N GLN A 143 -11.66 -2.50 -14.85
CA GLN A 143 -12.82 -2.49 -15.75
C GLN A 143 -13.96 -1.65 -15.19
N THR A 144 -14.23 -1.75 -13.89
CA THR A 144 -15.26 -0.96 -13.22
C THR A 144 -14.86 0.53 -13.16
N ALA A 145 -13.58 0.84 -12.93
CA ALA A 145 -13.10 2.20 -12.99
C ALA A 145 -13.27 2.81 -14.39
N ARG A 146 -12.97 2.05 -15.46
CA ARG A 146 -13.18 2.48 -16.85
C ARG A 146 -14.65 2.73 -17.17
N SER A 147 -15.54 1.81 -16.79
CA SER A 147 -16.97 1.93 -17.09
C SER A 147 -17.64 3.10 -16.38
N ARG A 148 -16.98 3.66 -15.37
CA ARG A 148 -17.37 4.90 -14.66
C ARG A 148 -16.58 6.13 -15.11
N ASP A 149 -15.89 6.04 -16.24
CA ASP A 149 -15.07 7.11 -16.83
C ASP A 149 -14.04 7.71 -15.83
N ARG A 150 -13.51 6.90 -14.92
CA ARG A 150 -12.46 7.32 -13.97
C ARG A 150 -11.05 7.21 -14.54
N ILE A 151 -10.88 6.34 -15.53
CA ILE A 151 -9.62 6.12 -16.26
C ILE A 151 -9.93 5.96 -17.74
N SER A 152 -8.92 6.19 -18.57
CA SER A 152 -8.90 5.92 -19.99
C SER A 152 -8.80 4.42 -20.30
N GLY A 153 -9.10 4.04 -21.55
CA GLY A 153 -8.88 2.66 -22.01
C GLY A 153 -7.40 2.26 -22.04
N GLN A 154 -6.48 3.23 -22.18
CA GLN A 154 -5.04 2.97 -22.13
C GLN A 154 -4.59 2.58 -20.71
N GLU A 155 -5.03 3.33 -19.70
CA GLU A 155 -4.76 3.02 -18.30
C GLU A 155 -5.37 1.67 -17.91
N GLU A 156 -6.64 1.41 -18.29
CA GLU A 156 -7.28 0.12 -18.06
C GLU A 156 -6.45 -1.04 -18.64
N SER A 157 -6.08 -0.96 -19.92
CA SER A 157 -5.32 -2.03 -20.60
C SER A 157 -3.99 -2.30 -19.90
N PHE A 158 -3.27 -1.23 -19.55
CA PHE A 158 -1.98 -1.32 -18.86
C PHE A 158 -2.10 -2.08 -17.53
N TYR A 159 -3.05 -1.69 -16.67
CA TYR A 159 -3.19 -2.30 -15.35
C TYR A 159 -3.80 -3.71 -15.41
N ILE A 160 -4.68 -3.99 -16.36
CA ILE A 160 -5.16 -5.37 -16.61
C ILE A 160 -4.00 -6.26 -17.01
N ASP A 161 -3.10 -5.79 -17.88
CA ASP A 161 -1.93 -6.57 -18.27
C ASP A 161 -0.97 -6.79 -17.10
N LEU A 162 -0.81 -5.82 -16.20
CA LEU A 162 -0.07 -6.02 -14.94
C LEU A 162 -0.74 -7.07 -14.04
N CYS A 163 -2.07 -7.05 -13.91
CA CYS A 163 -2.79 -8.09 -13.14
C CYS A 163 -2.52 -9.49 -13.72
N LYS A 164 -2.51 -9.64 -15.05
CA LYS A 164 -2.23 -10.91 -15.72
C LYS A 164 -0.78 -11.35 -15.55
N GLN A 165 0.18 -10.44 -15.77
CA GLN A 165 1.62 -10.73 -15.63
C GLN A 165 1.98 -11.22 -14.22
N ASN A 166 1.27 -10.72 -13.20
CA ASN A 166 1.47 -11.12 -11.81
C ASN A 166 0.55 -12.27 -11.36
N ASN A 167 -0.21 -12.89 -12.27
CA ASN A 167 -1.15 -13.99 -11.99
C ASN A 167 -2.12 -13.68 -10.84
N CYS A 168 -2.69 -12.46 -10.84
CA CYS A 168 -3.55 -12.04 -9.75
C CYS A 168 -4.89 -12.77 -9.72
N PRO A 169 -5.30 -13.32 -8.55
CA PRO A 169 -6.54 -14.10 -8.38
C PRO A 169 -7.79 -13.22 -8.33
#